data_AF-A0A161PL81-F1
#
_entry.id   AF-A0A161PL81-F1
#
_cell.length_a   1.000
_cell.length_b   1.000
_cell.length_c   1.000
_cell.angle_alpha   90.00
_cell.angle_beta   90.00
_cell.angle_gamma   90.00
#
_symmetry.space_group_name_H-M   'P 1'
#
loop_
_entity.id
_entity.type
_entity.pdbx_description
1 polymer ?
#
loop_
_entity_poly.entity_id
_entity_poly.type
_entity_poly.pdbx_seq_one_letter_code
_entity_poly.pdbx_strand_id
1 'polypeptide(L)'
;MDYDFYINPNHWIGGFYELSIEYNRSGHNKRVNDGFAALCKSHYFNGVWENKKDYQKKSISLPINIQKDSVTSFYGTLSLSNSKEEVLPCAITVIRVEGESDWLDIAIPQAAIEKRFPYKYPLTIELNPWLKKVNERYTQLAELIYCSSPFDLAIIGEEISGHTNQENITYEVMKNITCILPIHLQDRFGVKEKGKELSNQLKIFD
;
A
#
# COMPACT_ATOMS: atom_id res chain seq x y z
N MET A 1 13.01 -14.09 -5.55
CA MET A 1 13.34 -13.13 -6.63
C MET A 1 14.85 -12.97 -6.72
N ASP A 2 15.38 -13.07 -7.93
CA ASP A 2 16.81 -12.83 -8.22
C ASP A 2 17.13 -11.33 -8.35
N TYR A 3 18.41 -11.01 -8.25
CA TYR A 3 18.92 -9.64 -8.29
C TYR A 3 18.66 -8.96 -9.64
N ASP A 4 18.89 -9.68 -10.75
CA ASP A 4 18.78 -9.13 -12.09
C ASP A 4 17.34 -8.74 -12.43
N PHE A 5 16.36 -9.56 -12.06
CA PHE A 5 14.95 -9.22 -12.17
C PHE A 5 14.64 -7.94 -11.38
N TYR A 6 15.14 -7.83 -10.15
CA TYR A 6 14.84 -6.68 -9.31
C TYR A 6 15.44 -5.39 -9.85
N ILE A 7 16.70 -5.39 -10.27
CA ILE A 7 17.37 -4.15 -10.71
C ILE A 7 17.05 -3.76 -12.15
N ASN A 8 16.37 -4.61 -12.92
CA ASN A 8 16.03 -4.32 -14.31
C ASN A 8 15.04 -3.15 -14.41
N PRO A 9 15.42 -2.02 -15.03
CA PRO A 9 14.57 -0.85 -15.11
C PRO A 9 13.24 -1.12 -15.83
N ASN A 10 13.20 -2.06 -16.77
CA ASN A 10 11.98 -2.42 -17.51
C ASN A 10 10.90 -3.07 -16.63
N HIS A 11 11.24 -3.47 -15.40
CA HIS A 11 10.27 -4.00 -14.43
C HIS A 11 9.75 -2.92 -13.47
N TRP A 12 10.20 -1.66 -13.62
CA TRP A 12 9.80 -0.52 -12.79
C TRP A 12 9.16 0.62 -13.58
N ILE A 13 8.76 0.36 -14.82
CA ILE A 13 8.11 1.34 -15.70
C ILE A 13 6.60 1.11 -15.73
N GLY A 14 5.88 2.09 -16.28
CA GLY A 14 4.43 2.06 -16.41
C GLY A 14 3.76 2.48 -15.11
N GLY A 15 2.54 1.99 -14.92
CA GLY A 15 1.75 2.28 -13.73
C GLY A 15 2.04 1.33 -12.56
N PHE A 16 1.34 1.58 -11.46
CA PHE A 16 1.43 0.83 -10.21
C PHE A 16 0.07 0.29 -9.78
N TYR A 17 0.12 -0.83 -9.06
CA TYR A 17 -1.01 -1.32 -8.29
C TYR A 17 -0.65 -1.20 -6.80
N GLU A 18 -1.49 -0.53 -6.03
CA GLU A 18 -1.07 0.16 -4.82
C GLU A 18 -1.99 -0.14 -3.65
N LEU A 19 -1.40 -0.10 -2.45
CA LEU A 19 -2.07 0.17 -1.20
C LEU A 19 -1.67 1.57 -0.75
N SER A 20 -2.62 2.48 -0.66
CA SER A 20 -2.40 3.86 -0.21
C SER A 20 -3.06 4.06 1.16
N ILE A 21 -2.29 4.51 2.16
CA ILE A 21 -2.72 4.67 3.55
C ILE A 21 -2.64 6.14 3.96
N GLU A 22 -3.75 6.67 4.43
CA GLU A 22 -3.89 8.07 4.84
C GLU A 22 -3.70 8.26 6.35
N TYR A 23 -2.90 9.26 6.70
CA TYR A 23 -2.79 9.81 8.06
C TYR A 23 -3.19 11.29 8.05
N ASN A 24 -4.44 11.57 8.43
CA ASN A 24 -4.99 12.90 8.55
C ASN A 24 -4.83 13.44 9.99
N ARG A 25 -4.39 14.68 10.23
CA ARG A 25 -3.79 15.63 9.28
C ARG A 25 -2.29 15.40 9.13
N SER A 26 -1.71 16.00 8.10
CA SER A 26 -0.26 16.03 7.88
C SER A 26 0.51 16.56 9.09
N GLY A 27 1.78 16.13 9.21
CA GLY A 27 2.71 16.59 10.24
C GLY A 27 2.86 15.65 11.43
N HIS A 28 2.11 14.55 11.48
CA HIS A 28 2.24 13.55 12.55
C HIS A 28 3.35 12.52 12.27
N ASN A 29 4.62 12.98 12.35
CA ASN A 29 5.82 12.14 12.10
C ASN A 29 5.79 10.78 12.78
N LYS A 30 5.31 10.73 14.03
CA LYS A 30 5.23 9.49 14.80
C LYS A 30 4.27 8.48 14.16
N ARG A 31 3.06 8.91 13.74
CA ARG A 31 2.06 8.01 13.14
C ARG A 31 2.59 7.40 11.83
N VAL A 32 3.16 8.22 10.96
CA VAL A 32 3.72 7.76 9.69
C VAL A 32 4.89 6.80 9.92
N ASN A 33 5.83 7.14 10.81
CA ASN A 33 6.97 6.27 11.10
C ASN A 33 6.58 4.98 11.82
N ASP A 34 5.58 5.01 12.70
CA ASP A 34 5.07 3.79 13.34
C ASP A 34 4.41 2.86 12.32
N GLY A 35 3.66 3.43 11.35
CA GLY A 35 3.08 2.68 10.24
C GLY A 35 4.16 2.07 9.33
N PHE A 36 5.18 2.86 8.99
CA PHE A 36 6.31 2.37 8.19
C PHE A 36 7.11 1.30 8.94
N ALA A 37 7.31 1.45 10.25
CA ALA A 37 7.95 0.45 11.08
C ALA A 37 7.13 -0.85 11.18
N ALA A 38 5.80 -0.76 11.18
CA ALA A 38 4.92 -1.92 11.14
C ALA A 38 5.04 -2.69 9.81
N LEU A 39 5.08 -1.97 8.68
CA LEU A 39 5.38 -2.57 7.37
C LEU A 39 6.71 -3.35 7.41
N CYS A 40 7.76 -2.77 7.98
CA CYS A 40 9.09 -3.40 8.08
C CYS A 40 9.13 -4.65 8.97
N LYS A 41 8.16 -4.81 9.89
CA LYS A 41 8.03 -6.00 10.74
C LYS A 41 7.19 -7.10 10.10
N SER A 42 6.54 -6.82 8.97
CA SER A 42 5.74 -7.79 8.24
C SER A 42 6.64 -8.90 7.68
N HIS A 43 6.25 -10.15 7.89
CA HIS A 43 6.91 -11.32 7.28
C HIS A 43 6.70 -11.40 5.77
N TYR A 44 5.78 -10.59 5.22
CA TYR A 44 5.54 -10.52 3.78
C TYR A 44 6.36 -9.46 3.09
N PHE A 45 6.95 -8.54 3.85
CA PHE A 45 7.70 -7.42 3.32
C PHE A 45 9.17 -7.58 3.68
N ASN A 46 10.05 -7.22 2.75
CA ASN A 46 11.48 -7.29 2.97
C ASN A 46 12.21 -6.13 2.32
N GLY A 47 13.20 -5.61 3.06
CA GLY A 47 14.03 -4.49 2.64
C GLY A 47 13.38 -3.14 2.85
N VAL A 48 14.20 -2.11 3.01
CA VAL A 48 13.81 -0.71 2.78
C VAL A 48 15.06 -0.04 2.24
N TRP A 49 15.16 0.04 0.92
CA TRP A 49 16.35 0.48 0.23
C TRP A 49 16.13 1.87 -0.35
N GLU A 50 17.13 2.74 -0.24
CA GLU A 50 17.06 4.09 -0.79
C GLU A 50 17.10 4.06 -2.32
N ASN A 51 17.86 3.13 -2.91
CA ASN A 51 17.92 2.93 -4.35
C ASN A 51 17.62 1.48 -4.72
N LYS A 52 17.06 1.26 -5.90
CA LYS A 52 16.83 -0.09 -6.47
C LYS A 52 18.12 -0.93 -6.51
N LYS A 53 19.27 -0.29 -6.75
CA LYS A 53 20.60 -0.94 -6.77
C LYS A 53 21.09 -1.40 -5.40
N ASP A 54 20.38 -1.04 -4.33
CA ASP A 54 20.69 -1.46 -2.96
C ASP A 54 19.91 -2.71 -2.54
N TYR A 55 19.24 -3.37 -3.48
CA TYR A 55 18.62 -4.67 -3.27
C TYR A 55 19.57 -5.66 -2.57
N GLN A 56 19.07 -6.30 -1.51
CA GLN A 56 19.82 -7.23 -0.65
C GLN A 56 21.02 -6.60 0.09
N LYS A 57 21.20 -5.29 0.03
CA LYS A 57 22.09 -4.55 0.93
C LYS A 57 21.35 -4.16 2.20
N LYS A 58 22.05 -3.44 3.07
CA LYS A 58 21.52 -2.93 4.34
C LYS A 58 20.33 -2.00 4.10
N SER A 59 19.20 -2.28 4.73
CA SER A 59 18.05 -1.37 4.75
C SER A 59 18.40 -0.06 5.46
N ILE A 60 17.68 1.01 5.11
CA ILE A 60 17.72 2.25 5.87
C ILE A 60 17.26 2.02 7.32
N SER A 61 17.63 2.96 8.19
CA SER A 61 17.18 2.95 9.58
C SER A 61 15.91 3.78 9.73
N LEU A 62 15.00 3.30 10.57
CA LEU A 62 13.83 4.06 11.02
C LEU A 62 14.10 4.70 12.39
N PRO A 63 13.45 5.82 12.73
CA PRO A 63 12.52 6.59 11.89
C PRO A 63 13.22 7.35 10.76
N ILE A 64 12.51 7.57 9.66
CA ILE A 64 12.95 8.47 8.59
C ILE A 64 12.69 9.93 8.97
N ASN A 65 13.47 10.84 8.38
CA ASN A 65 13.19 12.26 8.44
C ASN A 65 12.14 12.63 7.38
N ILE A 66 10.96 13.07 7.80
CA ILE A 66 9.88 13.48 6.90
C ILE A 66 9.86 15.01 6.82
N GLN A 67 10.30 15.54 5.69
CA GLN A 67 10.36 16.98 5.46
C GLN A 67 8.96 17.52 5.10
N LYS A 68 8.76 18.82 5.34
CA LYS A 68 7.57 19.53 4.87
C LYS A 68 7.54 19.53 3.33
N ASP A 69 6.36 19.37 2.74
CA ASP A 69 6.14 19.39 1.28
C ASP A 69 7.10 18.48 0.51
N SER A 70 7.12 17.19 0.88
CA SER A 70 8.09 16.23 0.37
C SER A 70 7.46 14.91 -0.06
N VAL A 71 8.13 14.27 -1.02
CA VAL A 71 7.87 12.91 -1.46
C VAL A 71 9.16 12.14 -1.25
N THR A 72 9.15 11.17 -0.35
CA THR A 72 10.33 10.32 -0.07
C THR A 72 10.01 8.90 -0.46
N SER A 73 10.75 8.36 -1.43
CA SER A 73 10.56 6.99 -1.91
C SER A 73 11.67 6.06 -1.45
N PHE A 74 11.27 4.84 -1.15
CA PHE A 74 12.13 3.70 -0.86
C PHE A 74 11.69 2.52 -1.71
N TYR A 75 12.47 1.46 -1.66
CA TYR A 75 12.23 0.25 -2.42
C TYR A 75 12.28 -0.98 -1.52
N GLY A 76 11.43 -1.95 -1.82
CA GLY A 76 11.30 -3.18 -1.05
C GLY A 76 10.88 -4.33 -1.95
N THR A 77 10.55 -5.44 -1.31
CA THR A 77 9.91 -6.58 -1.97
C THR A 77 8.71 -7.04 -1.17
N LEU A 78 7.65 -7.44 -1.87
CA LEU A 78 6.43 -7.98 -1.28
C LEU A 78 6.23 -9.42 -1.71
N SER A 79 6.07 -10.32 -0.75
CA SER A 79 5.77 -11.72 -0.96
C SER A 79 4.26 -11.93 -1.03
N LEU A 80 3.72 -12.43 -2.15
CA LEU A 80 2.30 -12.73 -2.29
C LEU A 80 1.92 -14.09 -1.67
N SER A 81 2.89 -14.97 -1.43
CA SER A 81 2.71 -16.21 -0.68
C SER A 81 3.94 -16.52 0.18
N ASN A 82 3.97 -17.68 0.84
CA ASN A 82 5.15 -18.14 1.57
C ASN A 82 6.24 -18.70 0.63
N SER A 83 6.08 -18.57 -0.70
CA SER A 83 7.05 -18.99 -1.72
C SER A 83 7.92 -17.83 -2.21
N LYS A 84 9.20 -18.13 -2.50
CA LYS A 84 10.15 -17.18 -3.10
C LYS A 84 9.82 -16.80 -4.56
N GLU A 85 8.95 -17.58 -5.20
CA GLU A 85 8.56 -17.42 -6.61
C GLU A 85 7.54 -16.29 -6.81
N GLU A 86 6.73 -16.00 -5.79
CA GLU A 86 5.70 -14.97 -5.83
C GLU A 86 6.11 -13.70 -5.07
N VAL A 87 7.41 -13.35 -5.13
CA VAL A 87 7.96 -12.12 -4.52
C VAL A 87 8.10 -11.01 -5.56
N LEU A 88 7.37 -9.92 -5.44
CA LEU A 88 7.39 -8.79 -6.37
C LEU A 88 8.22 -7.62 -5.83
N PRO A 89 8.85 -6.80 -6.70
CA PRO A 89 9.37 -5.51 -6.28
C PRO A 89 8.23 -4.59 -5.86
N CYS A 90 8.48 -3.72 -4.90
CA CYS A 90 7.56 -2.62 -4.58
C CYS A 90 8.33 -1.33 -4.27
N ALA A 91 7.70 -0.20 -4.57
CA ALA A 91 8.08 1.11 -4.08
C ALA A 91 7.28 1.40 -2.80
N ILE A 92 7.90 2.14 -1.88
CA ILE A 92 7.28 2.63 -0.67
C ILE A 92 7.44 4.14 -0.70
N THR A 93 6.34 4.87 -0.75
CA THR A 93 6.39 6.33 -0.85
C THR A 93 5.74 6.93 0.38
N VAL A 94 6.46 7.86 1.01
CA VAL A 94 5.93 8.72 2.07
C VAL A 94 5.72 10.11 1.47
N ILE A 95 4.48 10.56 1.44
CA ILE A 95 4.08 11.85 0.89
C ILE A 95 3.63 12.75 2.03
N ARG A 96 4.12 13.98 2.05
CA ARG A 96 3.64 15.04 2.93
C ARG A 96 3.37 16.29 2.11
N VAL A 97 2.14 16.80 2.21
CA VAL A 97 1.74 18.10 1.68
C VAL A 97 1.14 18.92 2.82
N GLU A 98 1.62 20.15 3.02
CA GLU A 98 1.11 21.03 4.07
C GLU A 98 -0.38 21.30 3.89
N GLY A 99 -1.14 21.13 4.98
CA GLY A 99 -2.58 21.38 4.99
C GLY A 99 -3.43 20.20 4.50
N GLU A 100 -2.81 19.15 3.98
CA GLU A 100 -3.47 17.91 3.57
C GLU A 100 -3.17 16.76 4.57
N SER A 101 -3.22 15.52 4.11
CA SER A 101 -2.85 14.30 4.86
C SER A 101 -1.40 13.88 4.56
N ASP A 102 -0.79 13.16 5.49
CA ASP A 102 0.40 12.37 5.18
C ASP A 102 -0.04 11.03 4.57
N TRP A 103 0.71 10.52 3.57
CA TRP A 103 0.41 9.24 2.93
C TRP A 103 1.58 8.27 3.05
N LEU A 104 1.24 6.99 3.20
CA LEU A 104 2.17 5.86 3.08
C LEU A 104 1.65 4.93 1.99
N ASP A 105 2.32 4.94 0.84
CA ASP A 105 1.96 4.13 -0.30
C ASP A 105 2.89 2.93 -0.42
N ILE A 106 2.33 1.75 -0.68
CA ILE A 106 3.04 0.52 -1.02
C ILE A 106 2.59 0.11 -2.41
N ALA A 107 3.48 0.27 -3.39
CA ALA A 107 3.14 0.22 -4.81
C ALA A 107 3.95 -0.85 -5.53
N ILE A 108 3.28 -1.81 -6.16
CA ILE A 108 3.92 -2.81 -7.03
C ILE A 108 3.89 -2.27 -8.47
N PRO A 109 5.04 -2.18 -9.16
CA PRO A 109 5.04 -1.80 -10.58
C PRO A 109 4.29 -2.84 -11.41
N GLN A 110 3.35 -2.38 -12.25
CA GLN A 110 2.56 -3.28 -13.09
C GLN A 110 3.42 -4.03 -14.10
N ALA A 111 4.49 -3.42 -14.62
CA ALA A 111 5.44 -4.12 -15.48
C ALA A 111 6.07 -5.34 -14.79
N ALA A 112 6.31 -5.32 -13.48
CA ALA A 112 6.80 -6.48 -12.75
C ALA A 112 5.73 -7.58 -12.61
N ILE A 113 4.46 -7.18 -12.44
CA ILE A 113 3.32 -8.09 -12.41
C ILE A 113 3.17 -8.80 -13.76
N GLU A 114 3.21 -8.06 -14.86
CA GLU A 114 3.10 -8.60 -16.24
C GLU A 114 4.16 -9.66 -16.56
N LYS A 115 5.36 -9.57 -15.95
CA LYS A 115 6.41 -10.58 -16.13
C LYS A 115 6.18 -11.86 -15.33
N ARG A 116 5.35 -11.81 -14.28
CA ARG A 116 5.13 -12.93 -13.35
C ARG A 116 3.79 -13.61 -13.57
N PHE A 117 2.79 -12.89 -14.06
CA PHE A 117 1.43 -13.37 -14.17
C PHE A 117 0.86 -13.19 -15.59
N PRO A 118 -0.08 -14.04 -16.01
CA PRO A 118 -0.89 -13.75 -17.19
C PRO A 118 -1.70 -12.49 -16.93
N TYR A 119 -1.27 -11.38 -17.53
CA TYR A 119 -1.85 -10.05 -17.32
C TYR A 119 -2.78 -9.70 -18.48
N LYS A 120 -3.98 -9.20 -18.15
CA LYS A 120 -4.98 -8.70 -19.09
C LYS A 120 -5.51 -7.36 -18.61
N TYR A 121 -5.76 -6.45 -19.55
CA TYR A 121 -6.37 -5.15 -19.26
C TYR A 121 -7.86 -5.14 -19.67
N PRO A 122 -8.77 -4.48 -18.92
CA PRO A 122 -8.55 -3.76 -17.66
C PRO A 122 -8.17 -4.67 -16.49
N LEU A 123 -7.49 -4.10 -15.48
CA LEU A 123 -6.98 -4.83 -14.32
C LEU A 123 -8.10 -5.17 -13.32
N THR A 124 -8.94 -6.14 -13.68
CA THR A 124 -10.03 -6.63 -12.82
C THR A 124 -9.75 -8.04 -12.32
N ILE A 125 -10.38 -8.41 -11.21
CA ILE A 125 -10.30 -9.77 -10.64
C ILE A 125 -10.83 -10.83 -11.61
N GLU A 126 -11.85 -10.50 -12.42
CA GLU A 126 -12.44 -11.42 -13.40
C GLU A 126 -11.44 -11.78 -14.51
N LEU A 127 -10.74 -10.78 -15.05
CA LEU A 127 -9.74 -10.99 -16.09
C LEU A 127 -8.40 -11.49 -15.53
N ASN A 128 -8.11 -11.18 -14.26
CA ASN A 128 -6.85 -11.46 -13.58
C ASN A 128 -7.09 -12.06 -12.18
N PRO A 129 -7.45 -13.36 -12.06
CA PRO A 129 -7.78 -13.97 -10.76
C PRO A 129 -6.66 -13.92 -9.72
N TRP A 130 -5.40 -13.80 -10.16
CA TRP A 130 -4.23 -13.63 -9.28
C TRP A 130 -4.27 -12.31 -8.49
N LEU A 131 -5.03 -11.30 -8.95
CA LEU A 131 -5.18 -10.02 -8.27
C LEU A 131 -5.79 -10.16 -6.87
N LYS A 132 -6.61 -11.20 -6.64
CA LYS A 132 -7.12 -11.55 -5.31
C LYS A 132 -6.00 -11.73 -4.29
N LYS A 133 -4.90 -12.40 -4.69
CA LYS A 133 -3.75 -12.60 -3.80
C LYS A 133 -3.04 -11.28 -3.47
N VAL A 134 -2.99 -10.35 -4.42
CA VAL A 134 -2.41 -9.03 -4.20
C VAL A 134 -3.29 -8.23 -3.23
N ASN A 135 -4.61 -8.22 -3.45
CA ASN A 135 -5.57 -7.54 -2.58
C ASN A 135 -5.57 -8.13 -1.16
N GLU A 136 -5.54 -9.46 -1.04
CA GLU A 136 -5.41 -10.15 0.26
C GLU A 136 -4.12 -9.73 0.98
N ARG A 137 -3.01 -9.63 0.23
CA ARG A 137 -1.73 -9.23 0.82
C ARG A 137 -1.74 -7.79 1.30
N TYR A 138 -2.28 -6.87 0.51
CA TYR A 138 -2.45 -5.48 0.91
C TYR A 138 -3.41 -5.32 2.09
N THR A 139 -4.49 -6.10 2.12
CA THR A 139 -5.42 -6.12 3.26
C THR A 139 -4.70 -6.49 4.55
N GLN A 140 -3.87 -7.54 4.52
CA GLN A 140 -3.10 -7.97 5.69
C GLN A 140 -2.04 -6.94 6.13
N LEU A 141 -1.39 -6.27 5.16
CA LEU A 141 -0.48 -5.17 5.48
C LEU A 141 -1.22 -4.00 6.13
N ALA A 142 -2.41 -3.64 5.64
CA ALA A 142 -3.23 -2.60 6.25
C ALA A 142 -3.64 -2.96 7.67
N GLU A 143 -4.09 -4.20 7.93
CA GLU A 143 -4.42 -4.67 9.29
C GLU A 143 -3.22 -4.58 10.25
N LEU A 144 -2.04 -5.00 9.79
CA LEU A 144 -0.79 -4.94 10.56
C LEU A 144 -0.39 -3.50 10.87
N ILE A 145 -0.45 -2.62 9.86
CA ILE A 145 -0.10 -1.21 9.98
C ILE A 145 -1.07 -0.54 10.94
N TYR A 146 -2.38 -0.74 10.78
CA TYR A 146 -3.40 -0.15 11.65
C TYR A 146 -3.25 -0.55 13.12
N CYS A 147 -2.88 -1.82 13.38
CA CYS A 147 -2.64 -2.31 14.73
C CYS A 147 -1.52 -1.53 15.45
N SER A 148 -0.50 -1.08 14.71
CA SER A 148 0.63 -0.33 15.27
C SER A 148 0.43 1.19 15.19
N SER A 149 -0.23 1.66 14.14
CA SER A 149 -0.47 3.07 13.84
C SER A 149 -1.81 3.21 13.12
N PRO A 150 -2.91 3.46 13.88
CA PRO A 150 -4.22 3.67 13.30
C PRO A 150 -4.19 4.77 12.23
N PHE A 151 -4.63 4.41 11.03
CA PHE A 151 -4.79 5.30 9.88
C PHE A 151 -6.24 5.78 9.76
N ASP A 152 -6.48 6.77 8.92
CA ASP A 152 -7.82 7.36 8.74
C ASP A 152 -8.58 6.74 7.57
N LEU A 153 -7.87 6.33 6.52
CA LEU A 153 -8.40 5.61 5.37
C LEU A 153 -7.28 4.76 4.75
N ALA A 154 -7.62 3.60 4.18
CA ALA A 154 -6.72 2.91 3.27
C ALA A 154 -7.47 2.47 2.01
N ILE A 155 -6.79 2.52 0.85
CA ILE A 155 -7.38 2.23 -0.46
C ILE A 155 -6.44 1.31 -1.24
N ILE A 156 -7.02 0.38 -1.98
CA ILE A 156 -6.31 -0.55 -2.86
C ILE A 156 -6.78 -0.34 -4.29
N GLY A 157 -5.86 -0.21 -5.25
CA GLY A 157 -6.20 -0.08 -6.65
C GLY A 157 -5.04 0.25 -7.59
N GLU A 158 -5.34 0.34 -8.87
CA GLU A 158 -4.43 0.86 -9.89
C GLU A 158 -4.35 2.38 -9.77
N GLU A 159 -3.14 2.94 -9.66
CA GLU A 159 -2.89 4.39 -9.57
C GLU A 159 -3.84 5.09 -8.58
N ILE A 160 -3.98 4.50 -7.39
CA ILE A 160 -5.03 4.89 -6.44
C ILE A 160 -4.60 6.03 -5.52
N SER A 161 -3.30 6.30 -5.44
CA SER A 161 -2.74 7.40 -4.67
C SER A 161 -3.35 8.73 -5.09
N GLY A 162 -3.87 9.49 -4.12
CA GLY A 162 -4.53 10.78 -4.38
C GLY A 162 -5.95 10.69 -4.98
N HIS A 163 -6.52 9.49 -5.15
CA HIS A 163 -7.88 9.33 -5.72
C HIS A 163 -8.97 9.99 -4.85
N THR A 164 -8.88 9.81 -3.54
CA THR A 164 -9.78 10.43 -2.55
C THR A 164 -9.08 10.49 -1.20
N ASN A 165 -9.75 11.03 -0.18
CA ASN A 165 -9.26 11.07 1.19
C ASN A 165 -10.42 10.90 2.17
N GLN A 166 -10.13 10.79 3.46
CA GLN A 166 -11.12 10.54 4.48
C GLN A 166 -12.14 11.69 4.54
N GLU A 167 -11.80 12.93 4.19
CA GLU A 167 -12.77 14.05 4.20
C GLU A 167 -13.71 14.03 2.98
N ASN A 168 -13.23 13.56 1.82
CA ASN A 168 -13.91 13.67 0.52
C ASN A 168 -14.51 12.37 -0.01
N ILE A 169 -14.17 11.21 0.57
CA ILE A 169 -14.72 9.91 0.13
C ILE A 169 -16.25 9.91 0.26
N THR A 170 -16.95 9.42 -0.76
CA THR A 170 -18.42 9.30 -0.78
C THR A 170 -18.84 7.84 -0.91
N TYR A 171 -20.14 7.57 -0.72
CA TYR A 171 -20.68 6.23 -0.92
C TYR A 171 -20.57 5.74 -2.37
N GLU A 172 -20.70 6.65 -3.35
CA GLU A 172 -20.47 6.34 -4.77
C GLU A 172 -19.01 5.99 -5.04
N VAL A 173 -18.07 6.73 -4.45
CA VAL A 173 -16.64 6.42 -4.57
C VAL A 173 -16.34 5.04 -3.98
N MET A 174 -16.83 4.75 -2.78
CA MET A 174 -16.67 3.44 -2.11
C MET A 174 -17.18 2.25 -2.93
N LYS A 175 -18.16 2.44 -3.82
CA LYS A 175 -18.68 1.36 -4.68
C LYS A 175 -17.76 1.03 -5.86
N ASN A 176 -16.83 1.92 -6.19
CA ASN A 176 -16.00 1.81 -7.38
C ASN A 176 -14.53 1.54 -7.06
N ILE A 177 -14.16 1.53 -5.78
CA ILE A 177 -12.78 1.30 -5.31
C ILE A 177 -12.77 0.27 -4.21
N THR A 178 -11.65 -0.42 -4.04
CA THR A 178 -11.44 -1.24 -2.85
C THR A 178 -10.95 -0.34 -1.71
N CYS A 179 -11.72 -0.19 -0.64
CA CYS A 179 -11.32 0.63 0.51
C CYS A 179 -11.44 -0.12 1.84
N ILE A 180 -10.56 0.23 2.77
CA ILE A 180 -10.51 -0.29 4.13
C ILE A 180 -10.83 0.87 5.09
N LEU A 181 -11.94 0.75 5.80
CA LEU A 181 -12.50 1.80 6.64
C LEU A 181 -12.29 1.51 8.13
N PRO A 182 -11.69 2.44 8.89
CA PRO A 182 -11.78 2.48 10.34
C PRO A 182 -13.21 2.74 10.82
N ILE A 183 -13.48 2.43 12.10
CA ILE A 183 -14.83 2.51 12.68
C ILE A 183 -15.48 3.88 12.46
N HIS A 184 -14.76 4.98 12.66
CA HIS A 184 -15.33 6.33 12.52
C HIS A 184 -15.86 6.62 11.10
N LEU A 185 -15.23 6.07 10.05
CA LEU A 185 -15.74 6.18 8.68
C LEU A 185 -16.94 5.26 8.46
N GLN A 186 -16.93 4.07 9.05
CA GLN A 186 -18.09 3.16 9.00
C GLN A 186 -19.33 3.80 9.64
N ASP A 187 -19.16 4.48 10.78
CA ASP A 187 -20.20 5.25 11.47
C ASP A 187 -20.72 6.37 10.57
N ARG A 188 -19.82 7.16 9.98
CA ARG A 188 -20.17 8.30 9.13
C ARG A 188 -21.03 7.89 7.93
N PHE A 189 -20.75 6.74 7.33
CA PHE A 189 -21.51 6.24 6.18
C PHE A 189 -22.69 5.33 6.57
N GLY A 190 -22.85 4.97 7.84
CA GLY A 190 -23.87 4.03 8.28
C GLY A 190 -23.70 2.63 7.67
N VAL A 191 -22.46 2.17 7.50
CA VAL A 191 -22.11 0.91 6.80
C VAL A 191 -21.54 -0.16 7.73
N LYS A 192 -21.69 -0.02 9.05
CA LYS A 192 -21.23 -1.01 10.05
C LYS A 192 -21.70 -2.44 9.79
N GLU A 193 -22.86 -2.63 9.17
CA GLU A 193 -23.40 -3.96 8.87
C GLU A 193 -23.08 -4.45 7.45
N LYS A 194 -22.35 -3.66 6.66
CA LYS A 194 -21.93 -3.97 5.28
C LYS A 194 -20.43 -4.23 5.23
N GLY A 195 -19.94 -4.78 4.11
CA GLY A 195 -18.51 -5.07 3.93
C GLY A 195 -18.03 -6.28 4.74
N LYS A 196 -16.80 -6.70 4.47
CA LYS A 196 -16.15 -7.82 5.18
C LYS A 196 -15.39 -7.29 6.39
N GLU A 197 -15.61 -7.92 7.54
CA GLU A 197 -14.89 -7.59 8.77
C GLU A 197 -13.43 -8.04 8.71
N LEU A 198 -12.57 -7.17 9.22
CA LEU A 198 -11.13 -7.37 9.38
C LEU A 198 -10.75 -7.16 10.86
N SER A 199 -9.49 -7.43 11.18
CA SER A 199 -8.91 -7.18 12.50
C SER A 199 -9.06 -5.72 12.92
N ASN A 200 -9.05 -5.46 14.22
CA ASN A 200 -9.12 -4.11 14.80
C ASN A 200 -10.39 -3.33 14.40
N GLN A 201 -11.50 -4.03 14.15
CA GLN A 201 -12.78 -3.45 13.72
C GLN A 201 -12.71 -2.69 12.38
N LEU A 202 -11.68 -2.99 11.57
CA LEU A 202 -11.62 -2.51 10.20
C LEU A 202 -12.66 -3.24 9.35
N LYS A 203 -13.10 -2.59 8.27
CA LYS A 203 -13.93 -3.22 7.25
C LYS A 203 -13.42 -2.93 5.86
N ILE A 204 -13.36 -3.97 5.03
CA ILE A 204 -13.06 -3.84 3.60
C ILE A 204 -14.35 -3.87 2.79
N PHE A 205 -14.39 -3.00 1.78
CA PHE A 205 -15.41 -2.92 0.75
C PHE A 205 -14.70 -3.10 -0.58
N ASP A 206 -15.05 -4.16 -1.32
CA ASP A 206 -14.44 -4.59 -2.58
C ASP A 206 -15.48 -4.84 -3.68
#